data_AF-A0A6N8EGY2-F1
#
_entry.id   AF-A0A6N8EGY2-F1
#
_cell.length_a   1.000
_cell.length_b   1.000
_cell.length_c   1.000
_cell.angle_alpha   90.00
_cell.angle_beta   90.00
_cell.angle_gamma   90.00
#
_symmetry.space_group_name_H-M   'P 1'
#
loop_
_entity.id
_entity.type
_entity.pdbx_description
1 polymer ?
#
loop_
_entity_poly.entity_id
_entity_poly.type
_entity_poly.pdbx_seq_one_letter_code
_entity_poly.pdbx_strand_id
1 'polypeptide(L)'
;MGQTDSRPRGIRNNNPGNLNFAHQPGAVLEPGPNARFARFPTPEAGLEALRDQLARYILRDHIDTVTGIISKWAPPTENDTSSYIEGVSHSLGVEPDETLGQPTPRLLSGLMNAIIRFENGQNPYGGLVLQVASDMQKDVMT
;
A
#
# COMPACT_ATOMS: atom_id res chain seq x y z
N MET A 1 -25.08 -20.76 10.70
CA MET A 1 -23.66 -20.51 11.04
C MET A 1 -23.01 -19.97 9.78
N GLY A 2 -22.65 -18.67 9.78
CA GLY A 2 -22.08 -18.02 8.59
C GLY A 2 -20.63 -18.45 8.41
N GLN A 3 -20.26 -18.88 7.19
CA GLN A 3 -18.86 -19.17 6.88
C GLN A 3 -18.04 -17.91 7.09
N THR A 4 -17.03 -17.98 7.97
CA THR A 4 -16.06 -16.91 8.13
C THR A 4 -15.26 -16.81 6.84
N ASP A 5 -15.30 -15.65 6.18
CA ASP A 5 -14.46 -15.36 5.04
C ASP A 5 -12.99 -15.50 5.44
N SER A 6 -12.33 -16.55 4.93
CA SER A 6 -10.97 -16.95 5.27
C SER A 6 -9.90 -16.04 4.67
N ARG A 7 -10.29 -15.07 3.82
CA ARG A 7 -9.35 -14.13 3.23
C ARG A 7 -8.74 -13.21 4.31
N PRO A 8 -7.50 -12.75 4.13
CA PRO A 8 -6.88 -11.74 5.00
C PRO A 8 -7.73 -10.47 5.10
N ARG A 9 -7.66 -9.78 6.25
CA ARG A 9 -8.47 -8.59 6.56
C ARG A 9 -8.37 -7.51 5.48
N GLY A 10 -7.15 -7.20 5.01
CA GLY A 10 -6.93 -6.21 3.96
C GLY A 10 -7.69 -6.54 2.68
N ILE A 11 -7.62 -7.80 2.24
CA ILE A 11 -8.37 -8.29 1.07
C ILE A 11 -9.88 -8.21 1.28
N ARG A 12 -10.40 -8.61 2.45
CA ARG A 12 -11.84 -8.52 2.77
C ARG A 12 -12.35 -7.09 2.80
N ASN A 13 -11.53 -6.17 3.29
CA ASN A 13 -11.87 -4.76 3.43
C ASN A 13 -11.63 -3.95 2.15
N ASN A 14 -11.23 -4.59 1.05
CA ASN A 14 -10.73 -3.91 -0.15
C ASN A 14 -9.61 -2.90 0.17
N ASN A 15 -8.83 -3.15 1.22
CA ASN A 15 -7.77 -2.29 1.72
C ASN A 15 -6.45 -3.08 1.71
N PRO A 16 -5.88 -3.32 0.52
CA PRO A 16 -4.80 -4.28 0.36
C PRO A 16 -3.47 -3.81 0.99
N GLY A 17 -3.31 -2.50 1.22
CA GLY A 17 -2.19 -1.94 1.98
C GLY A 17 -2.45 -1.78 3.48
N ASN A 18 -3.59 -2.24 4.01
CA ASN A 18 -3.97 -2.05 5.41
C ASN A 18 -3.89 -0.58 5.88
N LEU A 19 -4.31 0.37 5.04
CA LEU A 19 -4.34 1.80 5.37
C LEU A 19 -5.25 2.08 6.57
N ASN A 20 -4.78 2.92 7.50
CA ASN A 20 -5.64 3.51 8.53
C ASN A 20 -6.73 4.35 7.88
N PHE A 21 -7.92 4.38 8.48
CA PHE A 21 -8.99 5.25 8.03
C PHE A 21 -8.61 6.71 8.30
N ALA A 22 -8.59 7.49 7.24
CA ALA A 22 -8.22 8.91 7.25
C ALA A 22 -9.15 9.71 6.34
N HIS A 23 -10.42 9.29 6.25
CA HIS A 23 -11.43 9.89 5.37
C HIS A 23 -11.04 9.86 3.88
N GLN A 24 -10.39 8.78 3.43
CA GLN A 24 -10.12 8.56 2.02
C GLN A 24 -11.44 8.55 1.23
N PRO A 25 -11.45 9.02 -0.04
CA PRO A 25 -12.67 9.05 -0.86
C PRO A 25 -13.40 7.71 -0.89
N GLY A 26 -14.68 7.72 -0.53
CA GLY A 26 -15.55 6.54 -0.52
C GLY A 26 -15.25 5.49 0.56
N ALA A 27 -14.16 5.63 1.33
CA ALA A 27 -13.85 4.70 2.41
C ALA A 27 -14.75 4.93 3.63
N VAL A 28 -14.94 3.87 4.40
CA VAL A 28 -15.54 3.91 5.74
C VAL A 28 -14.59 3.27 6.74
N LEU A 29 -14.73 3.62 8.03
CA LEU A 29 -14.05 2.89 9.09
C LEU A 29 -14.55 1.44 9.14
N GLU A 30 -13.64 0.47 9.29
CA GLU A 30 -14.03 -0.92 9.48
C GLU A 30 -14.92 -1.09 10.75
N PRO A 31 -15.82 -2.07 10.81
CA PRO A 31 -16.65 -2.28 11.99
C PRO A 31 -15.86 -3.01 13.09
N GLY A 32 -16.25 -2.76 14.35
CA GLY A 32 -15.78 -3.53 15.50
C GLY A 32 -15.00 -2.71 16.54
N PRO A 33 -14.67 -3.31 17.69
CA PRO A 33 -13.87 -2.66 18.71
C PRO A 33 -12.46 -2.42 18.19
N ASN A 34 -11.85 -1.29 18.58
CA ASN A 34 -10.51 -0.88 18.14
C ASN A 34 -10.34 -0.74 16.62
N ALA A 35 -11.44 -0.49 15.90
CA ALA A 35 -11.42 -0.21 14.48
C ALA A 35 -10.50 0.97 14.18
N ARG A 36 -9.53 0.75 13.29
CA ARG A 36 -8.58 1.78 12.87
C ARG A 36 -8.44 1.88 11.36
N PHE A 37 -8.78 0.82 10.64
CA PHE A 37 -8.46 0.72 9.23
C PHE A 37 -9.63 1.10 8.32
N ALA A 38 -9.28 1.59 7.13
CA ALA A 38 -10.24 1.88 6.07
C ALA A 38 -10.83 0.58 5.49
N ARG A 39 -12.09 0.66 5.06
CA ARG A 39 -12.77 -0.29 4.19
C ARG A 39 -13.24 0.44 2.94
N PHE A 40 -12.81 -0.02 1.78
CA PHE A 40 -13.11 0.62 0.49
C PHE A 40 -14.28 -0.06 -0.22
N PRO A 41 -15.00 0.67 -1.10
CA PRO A 41 -16.13 0.10 -1.84
C PRO A 41 -15.69 -0.97 -2.84
N THR A 42 -14.50 -0.84 -3.42
CA THR A 42 -13.94 -1.80 -4.40
C THR A 42 -12.43 -2.00 -4.18
N PRO A 43 -11.87 -3.15 -4.61
CA PRO A 43 -10.42 -3.36 -4.61
C PRO A 43 -9.64 -2.26 -5.32
N GLU A 44 -10.16 -1.77 -6.44
CA GLU A 44 -9.59 -0.69 -7.25
C GLU A 44 -9.41 0.58 -6.41
N ALA A 45 -10.46 1.01 -5.69
CA ALA A 45 -10.40 2.19 -4.84
C ALA A 45 -9.36 2.06 -3.71
N GLY A 46 -9.18 0.85 -3.16
CA GLY A 46 -8.15 0.59 -2.16
C GLY A 46 -6.72 0.60 -2.74
N LEU A 47 -6.55 0.10 -3.96
CA LEU A 47 -5.29 0.15 -4.68
C LEU A 47 -4.92 1.60 -5.07
N GLU A 48 -5.90 2.40 -5.51
CA GLU A 48 -5.73 3.82 -5.79
C GLU A 48 -5.31 4.58 -4.52
N ALA A 49 -5.99 4.33 -3.39
CA ALA A 49 -5.61 4.94 -2.11
C ALA A 49 -4.20 4.57 -1.66
N LEU A 50 -3.79 3.30 -1.85
CA LEU A 50 -2.42 2.83 -1.58
C LEU A 50 -1.41 3.54 -2.49
N ARG A 51 -1.65 3.55 -3.80
CA ARG A 51 -0.82 4.26 -4.79
C ARG A 51 -0.63 5.73 -4.41
N ASP A 52 -1.73 6.43 -4.12
CA ASP A 52 -1.71 7.85 -3.80
C ASP A 52 -0.97 8.14 -2.50
N GLN A 53 -1.06 7.24 -1.52
CA GLN A 53 -0.30 7.37 -0.28
C GLN A 53 1.21 7.29 -0.54
N LEU A 54 1.65 6.33 -1.35
CA LEU A 54 3.05 6.16 -1.72
C LEU A 54 3.55 7.36 -2.55
N ALA A 55 2.75 7.80 -3.52
CA ALA A 55 3.07 8.99 -4.31
C ALA A 55 3.17 10.24 -3.42
N ARG A 56 2.28 10.41 -2.42
CA ARG A 56 2.38 11.52 -1.45
C ARG A 56 3.66 11.46 -0.63
N TYR A 57 4.12 10.29 -0.19
CA TYR A 57 5.39 10.18 0.52
C TYR A 57 6.56 10.67 -0.31
N ILE A 58 6.62 10.25 -1.58
CA ILE A 58 7.71 10.61 -2.49
C ILE A 58 7.63 12.10 -2.88
N LEU A 59 6.48 12.56 -3.34
CA LEU A 59 6.35 13.89 -3.95
C LEU A 59 6.19 15.02 -2.94
N ARG A 60 5.41 14.81 -1.88
CA ARG A 60 5.06 15.85 -0.90
C ARG A 60 5.99 15.81 0.30
N ASP A 61 6.27 14.62 0.81
CA ASP A 61 7.05 14.45 2.05
C ASP A 61 8.55 14.29 1.79
N HIS A 62 8.96 14.14 0.52
CA HIS A 62 10.34 13.89 0.10
C HIS A 62 10.96 12.66 0.79
N ILE A 63 10.12 11.63 0.97
CA ILE A 63 10.51 10.33 1.51
C ILE A 63 10.53 9.35 0.35
N ASP A 64 11.72 9.10 -0.18
CA ASP A 64 11.95 8.36 -1.42
C ASP A 64 13.00 7.26 -1.29
N THR A 65 13.17 6.70 -0.08
CA THR A 65 13.93 5.46 0.16
C THR A 65 13.01 4.37 0.72
N VAL A 66 13.38 3.10 0.58
CA VAL A 66 12.60 2.00 1.17
C VAL A 66 12.56 2.13 2.69
N THR A 67 13.70 2.39 3.33
CA THR A 67 13.80 2.64 4.78
C THR A 67 12.83 3.73 5.21
N GLY A 68 12.81 4.88 4.52
CA GLY A 68 11.97 6.01 4.87
C GLY A 68 10.48 5.71 4.67
N ILE A 69 10.11 5.13 3.52
CA ILE A 69 8.72 4.79 3.19
C ILE A 69 8.17 3.80 4.22
N ILE A 70 8.89 2.70 4.48
CA ILE A 70 8.42 1.63 5.35
C ILE A 70 8.46 2.03 6.83
N SER A 71 9.46 2.80 7.28
CA SER A 71 9.47 3.32 8.66
C SER A 71 8.29 4.25 8.93
N LYS A 72 7.84 5.00 7.91
CA LYS A 72 6.62 5.81 8.02
C LYS A 72 5.34 5.00 7.88
N TRP A 73 5.36 3.94 7.07
CA TRP A 73 4.22 3.05 6.86
C TRP A 73 3.90 2.20 8.10
N ALA A 74 4.93 1.60 8.68
CA ALA A 74 4.87 0.64 9.78
C ALA A 74 5.99 0.94 10.79
N PRO A 75 5.80 1.93 11.68
CA PRO A 75 6.83 2.35 12.62
C PRO A 75 7.24 1.21 13.58
N PRO A 76 8.53 1.20 14.00
CA PRO A 76 9.16 0.07 14.69
C PRO A 76 8.66 -0.19 16.10
N THR A 77 7.90 0.73 16.68
CA THR A 77 7.28 0.55 18.00
C THR A 77 6.21 -0.55 18.00
N GLU A 78 5.70 -0.95 16.82
CA GLU A 78 4.65 -1.95 16.68
C GLU A 78 5.01 -3.16 15.79
N ASN A 79 6.15 -3.13 15.07
CA ASN A 79 6.45 -4.12 14.01
C ASN A 79 7.95 -4.46 13.92
N ASP A 80 8.26 -5.62 13.33
CA ASP A 80 9.60 -5.92 12.83
C ASP A 80 9.84 -5.17 11.51
N THR A 81 10.08 -3.86 11.62
CA THR A 81 10.29 -2.97 10.47
C THR A 81 11.51 -3.39 9.64
N SER A 82 12.50 -4.06 10.23
CA SER A 82 13.70 -4.53 9.53
C SER A 82 13.36 -5.58 8.47
N SER A 83 12.60 -6.63 8.82
CA SER A 83 12.21 -7.65 7.83
C SER A 83 11.28 -7.09 6.74
N TYR A 84 10.50 -6.06 7.06
CA TYR A 84 9.67 -5.36 6.07
C TYR A 84 10.54 -4.58 5.07
N ILE A 85 11.50 -3.80 5.56
CA ILE A 85 12.45 -3.06 4.71
C ILE A 85 13.20 -4.03 3.80
N GLU A 86 13.78 -5.11 4.35
CA GLU A 86 14.51 -6.11 3.58
C GLU A 86 13.63 -6.77 2.49
N GLY A 87 12.41 -7.16 2.83
CA GLY A 87 11.46 -7.76 1.88
C GLY A 87 11.07 -6.84 0.73
N VAL A 88 10.88 -5.55 1.02
CA VAL A 88 10.54 -4.54 0.00
C VAL A 88 11.75 -4.20 -0.87
N SER A 89 12.92 -4.00 -0.27
CA SER A 89 14.19 -3.78 -0.98
C SER A 89 14.51 -4.93 -1.94
N HIS A 90 14.42 -6.17 -1.47
CA HIS A 90 14.64 -7.36 -2.30
C HIS A 90 13.63 -7.46 -3.44
N SER A 91 12.35 -7.13 -3.20
CA SER A 91 11.31 -7.16 -4.24
C SER A 91 11.53 -6.11 -5.34
N LEU A 92 12.14 -4.98 -5.00
CA LEU A 92 12.45 -3.89 -5.93
C LEU A 92 13.83 -4.03 -6.60
N GLY A 93 14.75 -4.77 -5.99
CA GLY A 93 16.13 -4.89 -6.45
C GLY A 93 16.96 -3.62 -6.19
N VAL A 94 16.73 -2.98 -5.04
CA VAL A 94 17.37 -1.72 -4.62
C VAL A 94 17.89 -1.84 -3.19
N GLU A 95 18.88 -1.03 -2.83
CA GLU A 95 19.33 -0.94 -1.43
C GLU A 95 18.30 -0.17 -0.56
N PRO A 96 18.19 -0.47 0.75
CA PRO A 96 17.21 0.17 1.64
C PRO A 96 17.21 1.70 1.62
N ASP A 97 18.40 2.30 1.57
CA ASP A 97 18.62 3.74 1.63
C ASP A 97 18.92 4.36 0.24
N GLU A 98 18.79 3.58 -0.83
CA GLU A 98 18.89 4.10 -2.20
C GLU A 98 17.71 5.03 -2.52
N THR A 99 18.01 6.17 -3.14
CA THR A 99 17.01 7.11 -3.64
C THR A 99 16.26 6.50 -4.82
N LEU A 100 14.95 6.28 -4.65
CA LEU A 100 14.07 5.65 -5.64
C LEU A 100 13.66 6.60 -6.78
N GLY A 101 13.72 7.91 -6.54
CA GLY A 101 13.38 8.94 -7.52
C GLY A 101 11.87 9.13 -7.73
N GLN A 102 11.48 9.53 -8.94
CA GLN A 102 10.08 9.88 -9.27
C GLN A 102 9.16 8.64 -9.20
N PRO A 103 7.89 8.81 -8.77
CA PRO A 103 6.93 7.71 -8.61
C PRO A 103 6.39 7.22 -9.97
N THR A 104 7.25 6.56 -10.75
CA THR A 104 6.85 5.95 -12.02
C THR A 104 5.88 4.79 -11.79
N PRO A 105 5.06 4.41 -12.78
CA PRO A 105 4.18 3.25 -12.69
C PRO A 105 4.92 1.97 -12.31
N ARG A 106 6.16 1.79 -12.80
CA ARG A 106 7.00 0.64 -12.43
C ARG A 106 7.39 0.67 -10.96
N LEU A 107 7.82 1.83 -10.45
CA LEU A 107 8.18 1.97 -9.03
C LEU A 107 6.96 1.77 -8.13
N LEU A 108 5.86 2.46 -8.42
CA LEU A 108 4.63 2.36 -7.63
C LEU A 108 4.05 0.95 -7.63
N SER A 109 3.94 0.30 -8.80
CA SER A 109 3.44 -1.08 -8.85
C SER A 109 4.38 -2.04 -8.11
N GLY A 110 5.70 -1.83 -8.14
CA GLY A 110 6.66 -2.60 -7.36
C GLY A 110 6.42 -2.47 -5.84
N LEU A 111 6.35 -1.23 -5.35
CA LEU A 111 6.07 -0.92 -3.94
C LEU A 111 4.73 -1.50 -3.49
N MET A 112 3.67 -1.27 -4.28
CA MET A 112 2.33 -1.79 -4.02
C MET A 112 2.36 -3.32 -3.92
N ASN A 113 2.98 -4.01 -4.88
CA ASN A 113 3.04 -5.47 -4.88
C ASN A 113 3.77 -6.02 -3.65
N ALA A 114 4.88 -5.40 -3.25
CA ALA A 114 5.66 -5.80 -2.07
C ALA A 114 4.85 -5.59 -0.79
N ILE A 115 4.26 -4.41 -0.60
CA ILE A 115 3.43 -4.06 0.56
C ILE A 115 2.24 -5.02 0.69
N ILE A 116 1.49 -5.24 -0.39
CA ILE A 116 0.29 -6.10 -0.35
C ILE A 116 0.66 -7.53 0.05
N ARG A 117 1.76 -8.07 -0.51
CA ARG A 117 2.23 -9.42 -0.17
C ARG A 117 2.65 -9.51 1.30
N PHE A 118 3.36 -8.51 1.82
CA PHE A 118 3.76 -8.47 3.22
C PHE A 118 2.53 -8.42 4.15
N GLU A 119 1.60 -7.51 3.86
CA GLU A 119 0.41 -7.26 4.69
C GLU A 119 -0.61 -8.41 4.70
N ASN A 120 -0.69 -9.19 3.62
CA ASN A 120 -1.74 -10.20 3.45
C ASN A 120 -1.22 -11.62 3.26
N GLY A 121 0.11 -11.81 3.17
CA GLY A 121 0.74 -13.08 2.79
C GLY A 121 0.49 -13.51 1.33
N GLN A 122 -0.28 -12.73 0.58
CA GLN A 122 -0.65 -12.99 -0.81
C GLN A 122 -1.01 -11.68 -1.54
N ASN A 123 -1.04 -11.73 -2.87
CA ASN A 123 -1.51 -10.63 -3.69
C ASN A 123 -2.40 -11.18 -4.83
N PRO A 124 -3.73 -11.06 -4.72
CA PRO A 124 -4.67 -11.60 -5.70
C PRO A 124 -4.95 -10.66 -6.88
N TYR A 125 -4.34 -9.47 -6.94
CA TYR A 125 -4.77 -8.39 -7.85
C TYR A 125 -4.11 -8.42 -9.23
N GLY A 126 -3.02 -9.17 -9.40
CA GLY A 126 -2.38 -9.39 -10.71
C GLY A 126 -2.13 -8.08 -11.48
N GLY A 127 -2.58 -8.03 -12.74
CA GLY A 127 -2.39 -6.89 -13.63
C GLY A 127 -3.09 -5.59 -13.18
N LEU A 128 -4.07 -5.68 -12.28
CA LEU A 128 -4.79 -4.51 -11.78
C LEU A 128 -3.87 -3.53 -11.03
N VAL A 129 -2.87 -4.05 -10.32
CA VAL A 129 -1.88 -3.21 -9.62
C VAL A 129 -1.13 -2.33 -10.61
N LEU A 130 -0.69 -2.90 -11.73
CA LEU A 130 0.03 -2.15 -12.76
C LEU A 130 -0.89 -1.15 -13.47
N GLN A 131 -2.15 -1.53 -13.73
CA GLN A 131 -3.14 -0.62 -14.30
C GLN A 131 -3.33 0.62 -13.41
N VAL A 132 -3.65 0.42 -12.13
CA VAL A 132 -3.86 1.52 -11.16
C VAL A 132 -2.62 2.39 -11.02
N ALA A 133 -1.42 1.79 -10.96
CA ALA A 133 -0.16 2.52 -10.91
C ALA A 133 0.09 3.38 -12.17
N SER A 134 -0.43 2.94 -13.33
CA SER A 134 -0.27 3.65 -14.61
C SER A 134 -1.26 4.80 -14.79
N ASP A 135 -2.45 4.69 -14.19
CA ASP A 135 -3.50 5.71 -14.35
C ASP A 135 -3.14 7.06 -13.69
N MET A 136 -2.28 7.08 -12.67
CA MET A 136 -1.79 8.31 -12.05
C MET A 136 -1.05 9.24 -13.03
N GLN A 137 -0.40 8.69 -14.07
CA GLN A 137 0.26 9.52 -15.08
C GLN A 137 -0.72 10.29 -15.96
N LYS A 138 -1.97 9.84 -16.07
CA LYS A 138 -3.00 10.52 -16.86
C LYS A 138 -3.51 11.78 -16.13
N ASP A 139 -3.62 11.71 -14.80
CA ASP A 139 -4.15 12.81 -13.99
C ASP A 139 -3.19 14.01 -13.88
N VAL A 140 -1.88 13.80 -14.04
CA VAL A 140 -0.86 14.88 -14.01
C VAL A 140 -0.75 15.61 -15.37
N MET A 141 -1.32 15.05 -16.44
CA MET A 141 -1.29 15.61 -17.81
C MET A 141 -2.58 16.34 -18.22
N THR A 142 -3.47 16.63 -17.27
CA THR A 142 -4.72 17.40 -17.48
C THR A 142 -4.78 18.58 -16.52
#